data_AF-A0A7W2IXS4-F1
#
_entry.id   AF-A0A7W2IXS4-F1
#
_cell.length_a   1.000
_cell.length_b   1.000
_cell.length_c   1.000
_cell.angle_alpha   90.00
_cell.angle_beta   90.00
_cell.angle_gamma   90.00
#
_symmetry.space_group_name_H-M   'P 1'
#
loop_
_entity.id
_entity.type
_entity.pdbx_description
1 polymer ?
#
loop_
_entity_poly.entity_id
_entity_poly.type
_entity_poly.pdbx_seq_one_letter_code
_entity_poly.pdbx_strand_id
1 'polypeptide(L)'
;MNKVKVLAVLSTILLCYWLVTKVVDLYALHPVFGAVYELTSLIVLLATFVLPIVTLVFLMKSSVLERKKYILPLIINLITILVMIFFPFLYTANQN
;
A
#
# COMPACT_ATOMS: atom_id res chain seq x y z
N MET A 1 16.35 -12.51 -7.55
CA MET A 1 15.46 -11.32 -7.73
C MET A 1 16.08 -10.12 -7.00
N ASN A 2 16.16 -8.94 -7.62
CA ASN A 2 16.81 -7.76 -7.00
C ASN A 2 15.92 -7.22 -5.86
N LYS A 3 16.47 -7.04 -4.65
CA LYS A 3 15.73 -6.64 -3.42
C LYS A 3 14.86 -5.39 -3.63
N VAL A 4 15.39 -4.41 -4.38
CA VAL A 4 14.67 -3.18 -4.72
C VAL A 4 13.44 -3.46 -5.59
N LYS A 5 13.56 -4.36 -6.57
CA LYS A 5 12.43 -4.75 -7.42
C LYS A 5 11.34 -5.43 -6.61
N VAL A 6 11.72 -6.28 -5.63
CA VAL A 6 10.75 -6.92 -4.72
C VAL A 6 10.02 -5.88 -3.90
N LEU A 7 10.74 -4.95 -3.26
CA LEU A 7 10.13 -3.88 -2.47
C LEU A 7 9.19 -3.01 -3.32
N ALA A 8 9.60 -2.65 -4.54
CA ALA A 8 8.77 -1.87 -5.45
C ALA A 8 7.48 -2.61 -5.82
N VAL A 9 7.59 -3.88 -6.23
CA VAL A 9 6.42 -4.71 -6.61
C VAL A 9 5.46 -4.87 -5.42
N LEU A 10 5.98 -5.18 -4.23
CA LEU A 10 5.14 -5.31 -3.03
C LEU A 10 4.45 -4.00 -2.67
N SER A 11 5.17 -2.87 -2.74
CA SER A 11 4.60 -1.54 -2.48
C SER A 11 3.50 -1.20 -3.49
N THR A 12 3.71 -1.53 -4.78
CA THR A 12 2.71 -1.31 -5.83
C THR A 12 1.48 -2.18 -5.63
N ILE A 13 1.63 -3.46 -5.28
CA ILE A 13 0.50 -4.37 -5.00
C ILE A 13 -0.34 -3.83 -3.84
N LEU A 14 0.32 -3.36 -2.78
CA LEU A 14 -0.34 -2.73 -1.63
C LEU A 14 -1.15 -1.50 -2.03
N LEU A 15 -0.57 -0.61 -2.83
CA LEU A 15 -1.27 0.57 -3.35
C LEU A 15 -2.50 0.18 -4.18
N CYS A 16 -2.34 -0.78 -5.11
CA CYS A 16 -3.42 -1.26 -5.94
C CYS A 16 -4.53 -1.92 -5.12
N TYR A 17 -4.19 -2.73 -4.12
CA TYR A 17 -5.17 -3.34 -3.22
C TYR A 17 -6.05 -2.27 -2.56
N TRP A 18 -5.43 -1.27 -1.93
CA TRP A 18 -6.19 -0.21 -1.27
C TRP A 18 -7.02 0.60 -2.26
N LEU A 19 -6.48 0.95 -3.43
CA LEU A 19 -7.25 1.66 -4.45
C LEU A 19 -8.49 0.87 -4.91
N VAL A 20 -8.35 -0.44 -5.16
CA VAL A 20 -9.49 -1.29 -5.55
C VAL A 20 -10.55 -1.29 -4.45
N THR A 21 -10.15 -1.45 -3.18
CA THR A 21 -11.10 -1.47 -2.05
C THR A 21 -11.81 -0.14 -1.80
N LYS A 22 -11.27 0.96 -2.34
CA LYS A 22 -11.87 2.30 -2.25
C LYS A 22 -12.79 2.64 -3.42
N VAL A 23 -12.61 1.97 -4.56
CA VAL A 23 -13.41 2.19 -5.78
C VAL A 23 -14.53 1.15 -5.90
N VAL A 24 -14.32 -0.07 -5.41
CA VAL A 24 -15.25 -1.18 -5.55
C VAL A 24 -15.84 -1.55 -4.19
N ASP A 25 -17.17 -1.61 -4.11
CA ASP A 25 -17.86 -2.19 -2.96
C ASP A 25 -17.79 -3.73 -3.04
N LEU A 26 -16.78 -4.29 -2.37
CA LEU A 26 -16.54 -5.73 -2.34
C LEU A 26 -17.65 -6.51 -1.60
N TYR A 27 -18.38 -5.85 -0.70
CA TYR A 27 -19.50 -6.47 0.02
C TYR A 27 -20.73 -6.60 -0.87
N ALA A 28 -20.95 -5.63 -1.77
CA ALA A 28 -22.06 -5.66 -2.72
C ALA A 28 -21.86 -6.70 -3.85
N LEU A 29 -20.61 -7.04 -4.21
CA LEU A 29 -20.33 -7.94 -5.34
C LEU A 29 -20.69 -9.41 -5.06
N HIS A 30 -20.23 -9.96 -3.93
CA HIS A 30 -20.55 -11.32 -3.51
C HIS A 30 -20.09 -11.56 -2.05
N PRO A 31 -20.82 -12.37 -1.25
CA PRO A 31 -20.44 -12.67 0.14
C PRO A 31 -19.03 -13.28 0.27
N VAL A 32 -18.62 -14.08 -0.71
CA VAL A 32 -17.30 -14.73 -0.74
C VAL A 32 -16.17 -13.68 -0.89
N PHE A 33 -16.37 -12.65 -1.72
CA PHE A 33 -15.35 -11.59 -1.88
C PHE A 33 -15.21 -10.74 -0.62
N GLY A 34 -16.33 -10.45 0.06
CA GLY A 34 -16.31 -9.79 1.37
C GLY A 34 -15.52 -10.59 2.42
N ALA A 35 -15.77 -11.90 2.53
CA ALA A 35 -15.06 -12.75 3.48
C ALA A 35 -13.54 -12.87 3.19
N VAL A 36 -13.16 -13.01 1.91
CA VAL A 36 -11.74 -13.01 1.51
C VAL A 36 -11.09 -11.65 1.80
N TYR A 37 -11.81 -10.55 1.56
CA TYR A 37 -11.34 -9.22 1.88
C TYR A 37 -11.09 -9.06 3.38
N GLU A 38 -12.03 -9.45 4.25
CA GLU A 38 -11.87 -9.34 5.70
C GLU A 38 -10.61 -10.08 6.20
N LEU A 39 -10.43 -11.33 5.75
CA LEU A 39 -9.27 -12.14 6.13
C LEU A 39 -7.94 -11.55 5.63
N THR A 40 -7.92 -11.04 4.40
CA THR A 40 -6.70 -10.49 3.80
C THR A 40 -6.39 -9.07 4.29
N SER A 41 -7.41 -8.29 4.64
CA SER A 41 -7.30 -6.87 5.01
C SER A 41 -6.38 -6.66 6.21
N LEU A 42 -6.42 -7.53 7.22
CA LEU A 42 -5.55 -7.45 8.39
C LEU A 42 -4.07 -7.63 8.02
N ILE A 43 -3.77 -8.60 7.15
CA ILE A 43 -2.40 -8.87 6.69
C ILE A 43 -1.90 -7.71 5.83
N VAL A 44 -2.74 -7.22 4.93
CA VAL A 44 -2.39 -6.08 4.06
C VAL A 44 -2.23 -4.79 4.86
N LEU A 45 -3.06 -4.58 5.88
CA LEU A 45 -2.94 -3.46 6.82
C LEU A 45 -1.61 -3.50 7.57
N LEU A 46 -1.24 -4.66 8.12
CA LEU A 46 0.07 -4.84 8.76
C LEU A 46 1.20 -4.53 7.78
N ALA A 47 1.12 -5.08 6.56
CA ALA A 47 2.13 -4.85 5.53
C ALA A 47 2.24 -3.36 5.13
N THR A 48 1.13 -2.62 5.14
CA THR A 48 1.09 -1.17 4.83
C THR A 48 1.99 -0.35 5.76
N PHE A 49 2.08 -0.73 7.04
CA PHE A 49 2.95 -0.05 8.00
C PHE A 49 4.36 -0.65 8.10
N VAL A 50 4.51 -1.96 7.87
CA VAL A 50 5.81 -2.63 7.96
C VAL A 50 6.70 -2.33 6.74
N LEU A 51 6.13 -2.34 5.52
CA LEU A 51 6.89 -2.16 4.29
C LEU A 51 7.65 -0.82 4.18
N PRO A 52 7.10 0.35 4.57
CA PRO A 52 7.86 1.60 4.58
C PRO A 52 9.01 1.56 5.58
N ILE A 53 8.84 0.96 6.76
CA ILE A 53 9.91 0.80 7.75
C ILE A 53 11.03 -0.07 7.18
N VAL A 54 10.68 -1.21 6.59
CA VAL A 54 11.64 -2.10 5.95
C VAL A 54 12.40 -1.37 4.82
N THR A 55 11.67 -0.63 3.98
CA THR A 55 12.26 0.16 2.89
C THR A 55 13.23 1.23 3.43
N LEU A 56 12.86 1.90 4.52
CA LEU A 56 13.69 2.91 5.19
C LEU A 56 14.96 2.30 5.79
N VAL A 57 14.86 1.14 6.45
CA VAL A 57 16.03 0.40 6.97
C VAL A 57 16.98 0.02 5.85
N PHE A 58 16.47 -0.48 4.72
CA PHE A 58 17.30 -0.79 3.55
C PHE A 58 17.92 0.45 2.92
N LEU A 59 17.17 1.56 2.83
CA LEU A 59 17.67 2.84 2.36
C LEU A 59 18.86 3.32 3.22
N MET A 60 18.71 3.31 4.55
CA MET A 60 19.76 3.74 5.49
C MET A 60 21.03 2.88 5.39
N LYS A 61 20.87 1.56 5.20
CA LYS A 61 21.99 0.61 5.06
C LYS A 61 22.63 0.61 3.66
N SER A 62 22.02 1.25 2.67
CA SER A 62 22.50 1.23 1.29
C SER A 62 23.57 2.30 1.02
N SER A 63 24.49 2.00 0.09
CA SER A 63 25.50 2.94 -0.38
C SER A 63 24.85 4.13 -1.10
N VAL A 64 25.53 5.27 -1.16
CA VAL A 64 24.99 6.53 -1.71
C VAL A 64 24.46 6.36 -3.15
N LEU A 65 25.11 5.53 -3.97
CA LEU A 65 24.70 5.23 -5.35
C LEU A 65 23.39 4.41 -5.41
N GLU A 66 23.18 3.50 -4.47
CA GLU A 66 22.03 2.59 -4.44
C GLU A 66 20.82 3.21 -3.73
N ARG A 67 21.02 4.24 -2.88
CA ARG A 67 19.95 4.93 -2.14
C ARG A 67 18.81 5.41 -3.03
N LYS A 68 19.14 5.97 -4.20
CA LYS A 68 18.15 6.49 -5.17
C LYS A 68 17.13 5.43 -5.59
N LYS A 69 17.51 4.14 -5.60
CA LYS A 69 16.62 3.04 -5.99
C LYS A 69 15.55 2.75 -4.94
N TYR A 70 15.83 3.02 -3.66
CA TYR A 70 14.89 2.81 -2.55
C TYR A 70 13.92 4.00 -2.35
N ILE A 71 14.17 5.14 -3.00
CA ILE A 71 13.26 6.30 -2.96
C ILE A 71 11.90 5.96 -3.58
N LEU A 72 11.90 5.26 -4.73
CA LEU A 72 10.66 4.89 -5.43
C LEU A 72 9.71 4.04 -4.56
N PRO A 73 10.10 2.88 -4.01
CA PRO A 73 9.22 2.11 -3.14
C PRO A 73 8.80 2.89 -1.88
N LEU A 74 9.66 3.75 -1.35
CA LEU A 74 9.30 4.59 -0.20
C LEU A 74 8.18 5.58 -0.54
N ILE A 75 8.27 6.25 -1.70
CA ILE A 75 7.22 7.15 -2.20
C ILE A 75 5.90 6.39 -2.39
N ILE A 76 5.93 5.19 -2.98
CA ILE A 76 4.72 4.38 -3.19
C ILE A 76 4.07 4.02 -1.85
N ASN A 77 4.87 3.65 -0.84
CA ASN A 77 4.35 3.35 0.49
C ASN A 77 3.75 4.60 1.16
N LEU A 78 4.37 5.77 1.02
CA LEU A 78 3.81 7.03 1.52
C LEU A 78 2.47 7.36 0.83
N ILE A 79 2.39 7.24 -0.50
CA ILE A 79 1.15 7.42 -1.25
C ILE A 79 0.08 6.44 -0.75
N THR A 80 0.45 5.18 -0.50
CA THR A 80 -0.47 4.17 0.02
C THR A 80 -1.08 4.59 1.37
N ILE A 81 -0.25 5.11 2.28
CA ILE A 81 -0.72 5.64 3.57
C ILE A 81 -1.63 6.85 3.35
N LEU A 82 -1.28 7.77 2.44
CA LEU A 82 -2.12 8.92 2.12
C LEU A 82 -3.49 8.49 1.56
N VAL A 83 -3.53 7.50 0.67
CA VAL A 83 -4.80 6.94 0.15
C VAL A 83 -5.65 6.38 1.30
N MET A 84 -5.05 5.67 2.26
CA MET A 84 -5.79 5.16 3.42
C MET A 84 -6.40 6.28 4.26
N ILE A 85 -5.65 7.37 4.50
CA ILE A 85 -6.07 8.46 5.38
C ILE A 85 -7.06 9.38 4.69
N PHE A 86 -6.75 9.88 3.49
CA PHE A 86 -7.47 11.00 2.86
C PHE A 86 -8.64 10.60 1.97
N PHE A 87 -8.62 9.41 1.39
CA PHE A 87 -9.71 8.97 0.51
C PHE A 87 -11.09 8.91 1.21
N PRO A 88 -11.22 8.46 2.48
CA PRO A 88 -12.51 8.54 3.18
C PRO A 88 -13.02 9.98 3.37
N PHE A 89 -12.12 10.95 3.56
CA PHE A 89 -12.48 12.38 3.71
C PHE A 89 -12.90 13.01 2.38
N LEU A 90 -12.23 12.67 1.28
CA LEU A 90 -12.57 13.19 -0.05
C LEU A 90 -13.92 12.64 -0.56
N TYR A 91 -14.23 11.38 -0.26
CA TYR A 91 -15.49 10.77 -0.64
C TYR A 91 -16.68 11.40 0.10
N THR A 92 -16.54 11.65 1.41
CA THR A 92 -17.59 12.30 2.21
C THR A 92 -17.76 13.78 1.89
N ALA A 93 -16.68 14.50 1.57
CA ALA A 93 -16.76 15.90 1.15
C ALA A 93 -17.48 16.12 -0.19
N ASN A 94 -17.50 15.12 -1.08
CA ASN A 94 -18.15 15.21 -2.40
C ASN A 94 -19.63 14.78 -2.39
N GLN A 95 -20.15 14.30 -1.24
CA GLN A 95 -21.55 13.91 -1.06
C GLN A 95 -22.37 14.92 -0.23
N ASN A 96 -21.74 15.99 0.25
CA ASN A 96 -22.38 17.14 0.92
C ASN A 96 -22.45 18.33 -0.04
#